data_AF-A0A958C900-F1
#
_entry.id   AF-A0A958C900-F1
#
_cell.length_a   1.000
_cell.length_b   1.000
_cell.length_c   1.000
_cell.angle_alpha   90.00
_cell.angle_beta   90.00
_cell.angle_gamma   90.00
#
_symmetry.space_group_name_H-M   'P 1'
#
loop_
_entity.id
_entity.type
_entity.pdbx_description
1 polymer ?
#
loop_
_entity_poly.entity_id
_entity_poly.type
_entity_poly.pdbx_seq_one_letter_code
_entity_poly.pdbx_strand_id
1 'polypeptide(L)'
;LRPAQTAREIQHYSQRYMDVVDLEANEIRTVSVRYGINKDYPWLRMLGAAFRDGQIQPIRSSVDVIESHELVLTLDGLVESTPFVERMKVILRTLESAYAVPVDVEFTLEFKGSARKPELIIHLLQCRPQSSHEQGQRVEIPAQVHEQDVLFTANNLIPNGVVERLRYIVYVDPHQYSRLAPPSEKLEVARAVGRLNRALEGERFILVGPGRWGSSNLDLGVKVTYADVFNTKMMVELGYDHGTGAPEVSYGTH
;
A
#
# COMPACT_ATOMS: atom_id res chain seq x y z
N LEU A 1 -13.02 -4.56 13.65
CA LEU A 1 -12.09 -4.62 14.79
C LEU A 1 -11.09 -3.49 14.63
N ARG A 2 -11.13 -2.47 15.49
CA ARG A 2 -10.08 -1.45 15.53
C ARG A 2 -8.90 -2.01 16.35
N PRO A 3 -7.65 -1.85 15.89
CA PRO A 3 -6.47 -2.34 16.62
C PRO A 3 -6.23 -1.58 17.94
N ALA A 4 -6.71 -0.34 18.05
CA ALA A 4 -6.66 0.46 19.27
C ALA A 4 -7.85 0.13 20.19
N GLN A 5 -7.56 -0.19 21.46
CA GLN A 5 -8.56 -0.61 22.45
C GLN A 5 -8.92 0.52 23.43
N THR A 6 -8.05 1.52 23.59
CA THR A 6 -8.30 2.67 24.49
C THR A 6 -8.51 3.98 23.75
N ALA A 7 -9.24 4.91 24.37
CA ALA A 7 -9.45 6.26 23.82
C ALA A 7 -8.13 7.01 23.57
N ARG A 8 -7.12 6.81 24.43
CA ARG A 8 -5.78 7.41 24.26
C ARG A 8 -5.04 6.81 23.05
N GLU A 9 -5.13 5.51 22.83
CA GLU A 9 -4.55 4.88 21.64
C GLU A 9 -5.23 5.37 20.37
N ILE A 10 -6.57 5.47 20.36
CA ILE A 10 -7.33 6.01 19.22
C ILE A 10 -6.86 7.43 18.90
N GLN A 11 -6.73 8.30 19.91
CA GLN A 11 -6.20 9.65 19.71
C GLN A 11 -4.76 9.62 19.18
N HIS A 12 -3.89 8.79 19.77
CA HIS A 12 -2.48 8.75 19.43
C HIS A 12 -2.22 8.30 17.99
N TYR A 13 -2.89 7.21 17.57
CA TYR A 13 -2.75 6.58 16.25
C TYR A 13 -3.69 7.13 15.18
N SER A 14 -4.59 8.05 15.52
CA SER A 14 -5.41 8.74 14.52
C SER A 14 -4.56 9.56 13.55
N GLN A 15 -5.03 9.64 12.31
CA GLN A 15 -4.37 10.41 11.26
C GLN A 15 -4.33 11.91 11.60
N ARG A 16 -3.12 12.50 11.53
CA ARG A 16 -2.87 13.91 11.90
C ARG A 16 -2.63 14.84 10.70
N TYR A 17 -2.27 14.26 9.57
CA TYR A 17 -1.96 14.97 8.33
C TYR A 17 -2.74 14.37 7.17
N MET A 18 -3.08 15.20 6.19
CA MET A 18 -3.76 14.78 4.96
C MET A 18 -3.22 15.57 3.78
N ASP A 19 -3.25 14.95 2.61
CA ASP A 19 -2.95 15.62 1.36
C ASP A 19 -4.21 16.29 0.82
N VAL A 20 -4.06 17.54 0.42
CA VAL A 20 -5.12 18.36 -0.17
C VAL A 20 -4.69 18.88 -1.53
N VAL A 21 -5.66 19.06 -2.41
CA VAL A 21 -5.48 19.80 -3.65
C VAL A 21 -5.77 21.27 -3.34
N ASP A 22 -4.72 22.09 -3.29
CA ASP A 22 -4.84 23.54 -3.12
C ASP A 22 -5.17 24.17 -4.48
N LEU A 23 -6.42 24.62 -4.65
CA LEU A 23 -6.90 25.16 -5.93
C LEU A 23 -6.34 26.55 -6.24
N GLU A 24 -5.95 27.32 -5.23
CA GLU A 24 -5.38 28.66 -5.43
C GLU A 24 -3.91 28.55 -5.84
N ALA A 25 -3.15 27.69 -5.15
CA ALA A 25 -1.76 27.41 -5.48
C ALA A 25 -1.59 26.42 -6.64
N ASN A 26 -2.66 25.71 -7.03
CA ASN A 26 -2.68 24.65 -8.04
C ASN A 26 -1.63 23.56 -7.79
N GLU A 27 -1.52 23.11 -6.54
CA GLU A 27 -0.56 22.09 -6.13
C GLU A 27 -1.14 21.16 -5.06
N ILE A 28 -0.50 20.01 -4.89
CA ILE A 28 -0.80 19.08 -3.80
C ILE A 28 0.01 19.52 -2.57
N ARG A 29 -0.66 19.67 -1.43
CA ARG A 29 -0.02 20.04 -0.16
C ARG A 29 -0.41 19.06 0.93
N THR A 30 0.54 18.70 1.78
CA THR A 30 0.25 18.01 3.04
C THR A 30 -0.04 19.04 4.13
N VAL A 31 -1.24 18.99 4.71
CA VAL A 31 -1.67 19.89 5.79
C VAL A 31 -2.06 19.10 7.03
N SER A 32 -2.09 19.76 8.18
CA SER A 32 -2.71 19.14 9.36
C SER A 32 -4.20 18.90 9.08
N VAL A 33 -4.71 17.74 9.48
CA VAL A 33 -6.15 17.45 9.44
C VAL A 33 -6.95 18.55 10.13
N ARG A 34 -6.42 19.11 11.22
CA ARG A 34 -7.06 20.18 12.00
C ARG A 34 -7.20 21.50 11.23
N TYR A 35 -6.36 21.68 10.21
CA TYR A 35 -6.41 22.85 9.33
C TYR A 35 -7.52 22.67 8.29
N GLY A 36 -7.54 21.53 7.57
CA GLY A 36 -8.49 21.35 6.48
C GLY A 36 -9.86 20.76 6.87
N ILE A 37 -9.97 20.08 8.01
CA ILE A 37 -11.23 19.61 8.61
C ILE A 37 -11.37 20.31 9.97
N ASN A 38 -12.00 21.49 9.95
CA ASN A 38 -12.22 22.31 11.14
C ASN A 38 -13.69 22.25 11.61
N LYS A 39 -14.03 23.03 12.64
CA LYS A 39 -15.39 23.09 13.23
C LYS A 39 -16.49 23.45 12.22
N ASP A 40 -16.14 24.18 11.16
CA ASP A 40 -17.06 24.65 10.13
C ASP A 40 -17.18 23.65 8.97
N TYR A 41 -16.43 22.53 9.01
CA TYR A 41 -16.50 21.50 8.00
C TYR A 41 -17.88 20.80 8.03
N PRO A 42 -18.67 20.82 6.95
CA PRO A 42 -20.09 20.41 6.98
C PRO A 42 -20.31 18.96 7.44
N TRP A 43 -19.35 18.09 7.18
CA TRP A 43 -19.45 16.65 7.45
C TRP A 43 -18.59 16.22 8.65
N LEU A 44 -18.18 17.16 9.50
CA LEU A 44 -17.27 16.90 10.63
C LEU A 44 -17.73 15.72 11.49
N ARG A 45 -19.03 15.65 11.79
CA ARG A 45 -19.64 14.57 12.58
C ARG A 45 -19.56 13.18 11.94
N MET A 46 -19.37 13.09 10.62
CA MET A 46 -19.19 11.83 9.91
C MET A 46 -17.75 11.36 9.96
N LEU A 47 -16.80 12.31 10.02
CA LEU A 47 -15.37 12.05 9.90
C LEU A 47 -14.67 11.93 11.26
N GLY A 48 -15.12 12.67 12.27
CA GLY A 48 -14.42 12.81 13.53
C GLY A 48 -15.29 12.75 14.78
N ALA A 49 -14.58 12.64 15.90
CA ALA A 49 -15.06 12.64 17.26
C ALA A 49 -14.22 13.61 18.11
N ALA A 50 -14.71 14.02 19.27
CA ALA A 50 -13.98 14.86 20.22
C ALA A 50 -13.30 13.99 21.30
N PHE A 51 -12.04 14.28 21.62
CA PHE A 51 -11.36 13.67 22.75
C PHE A 51 -11.43 14.59 23.98
N ARG A 52 -12.26 14.22 24.96
CA ARG A 52 -12.53 15.00 26.18
C ARG A 52 -12.50 14.10 27.40
N ASP A 53 -11.88 14.58 28.48
CA ASP A 53 -11.81 13.88 29.76
C ASP A 53 -11.29 12.43 29.65
N GLY A 54 -10.35 12.21 28.71
CA GLY A 54 -9.79 10.89 28.46
C GLY A 54 -10.68 9.94 27.67
N GLN A 55 -11.79 10.42 27.09
CA GLN A 55 -12.75 9.64 26.31
C GLN A 55 -12.95 10.21 24.91
N ILE A 56 -13.30 9.33 23.97
CA ILE A 56 -13.75 9.71 22.62
C ILE A 56 -15.28 9.87 22.67
N GLN A 57 -15.76 11.06 22.30
CA GLN A 57 -17.18 11.41 22.33
C GLN A 57 -17.64 11.81 20.92
N PRO A 58 -18.79 11.29 20.44
CA PRO A 58 -19.31 11.65 19.12
C PRO A 58 -19.73 13.11 19.08
N ILE A 59 -19.50 13.76 17.94
CA ILE A 59 -19.92 15.14 17.67
C ILE A 59 -21.42 15.12 17.36
N ARG A 60 -22.25 15.67 18.24
CA ARG A 60 -23.71 15.55 18.14
C ARG A 60 -24.33 16.76 17.45
N SER A 61 -23.75 17.94 17.62
CA SER A 61 -24.29 19.17 17.07
C SER A 61 -23.23 20.04 16.39
N SER A 62 -23.65 20.88 15.43
CA SER A 62 -22.82 21.96 14.89
C SER A 62 -22.57 23.09 15.90
N VAL A 63 -23.20 23.02 17.08
CA VAL A 63 -23.08 23.97 18.19
C VAL A 63 -22.07 23.46 19.24
N ASP A 64 -21.62 22.21 19.12
CA ASP A 64 -20.54 21.69 19.95
C ASP A 64 -19.30 22.49 19.58
N VAL A 65 -18.91 23.42 20.45
CA VAL A 65 -17.63 24.14 20.31
C VAL A 65 -16.56 23.08 20.51
N ILE A 66 -15.97 22.64 19.41
CA ILE A 66 -14.86 21.70 19.39
C ILE A 66 -13.63 22.51 19.08
N GLU A 67 -12.71 22.49 20.03
CA GLU A 67 -11.41 23.08 19.81
C GLU A 67 -10.65 22.18 18.83
N SER A 68 -9.90 22.77 17.90
CA SER A 68 -9.19 21.98 16.87
C SER A 68 -8.25 20.93 17.47
N HIS A 69 -7.78 21.13 18.71
CA HIS A 69 -6.93 20.18 19.40
C HIS A 69 -7.65 18.94 19.97
N GLU A 70 -8.98 19.02 20.12
CA GLU A 70 -9.83 17.92 20.59
C GLU A 70 -10.26 16.98 19.45
N LEU A 71 -10.14 17.40 18.18
CA LEU A 71 -10.58 16.62 17.03
C LEU A 71 -9.72 15.37 16.83
N VAL A 72 -10.40 14.24 16.71
CA VAL A 72 -9.82 12.92 16.39
C VAL A 72 -10.61 12.33 15.22
N LEU A 73 -9.92 11.94 14.14
CA LEU A 73 -10.57 11.23 13.04
C LEU A 73 -10.87 9.79 13.43
N THR A 74 -12.13 9.40 13.32
CA THR A 74 -12.58 8.03 13.63
C THR A 74 -13.43 7.42 12.53
N LEU A 75 -14.12 8.24 11.73
CA LEU A 75 -15.12 7.81 10.75
C LEU A 75 -16.32 7.06 11.36
N ASP A 76 -16.53 7.15 12.68
CA ASP A 76 -17.64 6.45 13.35
C ASP A 76 -18.99 6.89 12.81
N GLY A 77 -19.19 8.21 12.63
CA GLY A 77 -20.43 8.73 12.07
C GLY A 77 -20.69 8.21 10.65
N LEU A 78 -19.66 8.08 9.82
CA LEU A 78 -19.77 7.45 8.50
C LEU A 78 -20.19 5.98 8.62
N VAL A 79 -19.53 5.20 9.47
CA VAL A 79 -19.74 3.74 9.57
C VAL A 79 -21.08 3.40 10.23
N GLU A 80 -21.46 4.11 11.28
CA GLU A 80 -22.61 3.79 12.13
C GLU A 80 -23.89 4.52 11.71
N SER A 81 -23.78 5.74 11.18
CA SER A 81 -24.94 6.60 10.90
C SER A 81 -25.29 6.71 9.41
N THR A 82 -24.67 5.90 8.56
CA THR A 82 -24.91 5.91 7.11
C THR A 82 -24.96 4.48 6.54
N PRO A 83 -25.49 4.27 5.33
CA PRO A 83 -25.50 2.95 4.70
C PRO A 83 -24.13 2.56 4.09
N PHE A 84 -23.04 3.25 4.42
CA PHE A 84 -21.72 3.04 3.83
C PHE A 84 -21.27 1.57 3.87
N VAL A 85 -21.30 0.94 5.04
CA VAL A 85 -20.84 -0.46 5.21
C VAL A 85 -21.65 -1.42 4.34
N GLU A 86 -22.98 -1.29 4.34
CA GLU A 86 -23.85 -2.15 3.56
C GLU A 86 -23.65 -1.94 2.05
N ARG A 87 -23.46 -0.69 1.60
CA ARG A 87 -23.13 -0.40 0.19
C ARG A 87 -21.78 -0.97 -0.22
N MET A 88 -20.74 -0.82 0.62
CA MET A 88 -19.43 -1.41 0.33
C MET A 88 -19.48 -2.92 0.26
N LYS A 89 -20.23 -3.60 1.14
CA LYS A 89 -20.44 -5.06 1.06
C LYS A 89 -21.09 -5.46 -0.28
N VAL A 90 -22.11 -4.72 -0.72
CA VAL A 90 -22.78 -4.99 -2.01
C VAL A 90 -21.83 -4.76 -3.18
N ILE A 91 -21.09 -3.65 -3.18
CA ILE A 91 -20.09 -3.32 -4.21
C ILE A 91 -19.04 -4.44 -4.30
N LEU A 92 -18.40 -4.78 -3.18
CA LEU A 92 -17.33 -5.79 -3.15
C LEU A 92 -17.84 -7.16 -3.62
N ARG A 93 -19.01 -7.61 -3.14
CA ARG A 93 -19.60 -8.89 -3.60
C ARG A 93 -19.94 -8.90 -5.09
N THR A 94 -20.43 -7.77 -5.59
CA THR A 94 -20.79 -7.63 -7.02
C THR A 94 -19.53 -7.72 -7.89
N LEU A 95 -18.47 -7.01 -7.49
CA LEU A 95 -17.19 -7.03 -8.20
C LEU A 95 -16.51 -8.40 -8.08
N GLU A 96 -16.46 -9.00 -6.89
CA GLU A 96 -15.93 -10.35 -6.68
C GLU A 96 -16.66 -11.38 -7.55
N SER A 97 -17.99 -11.31 -7.63
CA SER A 97 -18.77 -12.20 -8.50
C SER A 97 -18.46 -12.01 -9.99
N ALA A 98 -18.19 -10.76 -10.41
CA ALA A 98 -17.86 -10.45 -11.81
C ALA A 98 -16.43 -10.87 -12.18
N TYR A 99 -15.47 -10.74 -11.25
CA TYR A 99 -14.07 -11.15 -11.43
C TYR A 99 -13.82 -12.63 -11.13
N ALA A 100 -14.78 -13.32 -10.49
CA ALA A 100 -14.68 -14.69 -9.99
C ALA A 100 -13.54 -14.93 -8.96
N VAL A 101 -12.97 -13.84 -8.43
CA VAL A 101 -11.93 -13.81 -7.40
C VAL A 101 -12.15 -12.60 -6.49
N PRO A 102 -11.66 -12.60 -5.24
CA PRO A 102 -11.69 -11.42 -4.39
C PRO A 102 -11.04 -10.22 -5.08
N VAL A 103 -11.50 -9.02 -4.76
CA VAL A 103 -11.02 -7.78 -5.37
C VAL A 103 -10.55 -6.78 -4.32
N ASP A 104 -9.53 -6.00 -4.67
CA ASP A 104 -9.16 -4.76 -4.00
C ASP A 104 -9.73 -3.58 -4.76
N VAL A 105 -10.24 -2.59 -4.03
CA VAL A 105 -10.82 -1.38 -4.63
C VAL A 105 -10.23 -0.10 -4.01
N GLU A 106 -9.98 0.88 -4.86
CA GLU A 106 -9.74 2.26 -4.44
C GLU A 106 -10.99 3.09 -4.76
N PHE A 107 -11.42 3.93 -3.81
CA PHE A 107 -12.66 4.69 -3.95
C PHE A 107 -12.54 6.07 -3.31
N THR A 108 -13.42 6.98 -3.74
CA THR A 108 -13.68 8.24 -3.05
C THR A 108 -15.13 8.30 -2.59
N LEU A 109 -15.38 9.14 -1.59
CA LEU A 109 -16.69 9.33 -1.00
C LEU A 109 -17.08 10.80 -1.08
N GLU A 110 -18.25 11.07 -1.63
CA GLU A 110 -18.86 12.39 -1.68
C GLU A 110 -20.12 12.39 -0.83
N PHE A 111 -20.27 13.42 0.01
CA PHE A 111 -21.47 13.64 0.80
C PHE A 111 -22.34 14.74 0.15
N LYS A 112 -23.62 14.45 -0.04
CA LYS A 112 -24.65 15.38 -0.50
C LYS A 112 -25.79 15.51 0.51
N GLY A 113 -26.68 16.46 0.26
CA GLY A 113 -27.84 16.73 1.10
C GLY A 113 -27.46 17.57 2.30
N SER A 114 -27.93 17.18 3.49
CA SER A 114 -27.70 17.95 4.72
C SER A 114 -26.90 17.15 5.73
N ALA A 115 -26.20 17.89 6.59
CA ALA A 115 -25.82 17.54 7.96
C ALA A 115 -26.57 16.30 8.47
N ARG A 116 -27.87 16.50 8.72
CA ARG A 116 -28.78 15.58 9.41
C ARG A 116 -29.18 14.36 8.60
N LYS A 117 -29.21 14.46 7.28
CA LYS A 117 -29.61 13.39 6.36
C LYS A 117 -28.59 13.34 5.22
N PRO A 118 -27.40 12.75 5.47
CA PRO A 118 -26.34 12.67 4.48
C PRO A 118 -26.72 11.66 3.39
N GLU A 119 -26.54 12.07 2.14
CA GLU A 119 -26.59 11.18 0.98
C GLU A 119 -25.16 10.87 0.55
N LEU A 120 -24.85 9.58 0.39
CA LEU A 120 -23.51 9.15 0.01
C LEU A 120 -23.46 8.85 -1.49
N ILE A 121 -22.39 9.30 -2.15
CA ILE A 121 -21.99 8.85 -3.48
C ILE A 121 -20.59 8.23 -3.34
N ILE A 122 -20.47 6.98 -3.74
CA ILE A 122 -19.21 6.24 -3.74
C ILE A 122 -18.72 6.18 -5.18
N HIS A 123 -17.54 6.72 -5.44
CA HIS A 123 -16.90 6.68 -6.76
C HIS A 123 -15.79 5.64 -6.72
N LEU A 124 -15.87 4.62 -7.59
CA LEU A 124 -14.80 3.63 -7.74
C LEU A 124 -13.72 4.20 -8.65
N LEU A 125 -12.51 4.34 -8.12
CA LEU A 125 -11.35 4.81 -8.85
C LEU A 125 -10.56 3.66 -9.47
N GLN A 126 -10.47 2.55 -8.73
CA GLN A 126 -9.78 1.37 -9.18
C GLN A 126 -10.42 0.10 -8.62
N CYS A 127 -10.36 -0.97 -9.41
CA CYS A 127 -10.71 -2.32 -9.00
C CYS A 127 -9.65 -3.27 -9.56
N ARG A 128 -8.97 -4.00 -8.68
CA ARG A 128 -7.98 -5.01 -9.06
C ARG A 128 -8.45 -6.36 -8.52
N PRO A 129 -8.51 -7.42 -9.34
CA PRO A 129 -8.62 -8.75 -8.78
C PRO A 129 -7.41 -8.96 -7.86
N GLN A 130 -7.67 -9.32 -6.61
CA GLN A 130 -6.61 -9.87 -5.78
C GLN A 130 -6.12 -11.10 -6.51
N SER A 131 -4.79 -11.27 -6.55
CA SER A 131 -4.19 -12.55 -6.85
C SER A 131 -4.69 -13.53 -5.79
N SER A 132 -5.86 -14.13 -6.04
CA SER A 132 -6.25 -15.35 -5.38
C SER A 132 -5.20 -16.34 -5.82
N HIS A 133 -4.19 -16.51 -4.99
CA HIS A 133 -3.54 -17.79 -4.92
C HIS A 133 -4.70 -18.75 -4.63
N GLU A 134 -5.11 -19.52 -5.65
CA GLU A 134 -5.71 -20.83 -5.41
C GLU A 134 -4.98 -21.37 -4.19
N GLN A 135 -5.68 -21.61 -3.07
CA GLN A 135 -5.09 -22.03 -1.80
C GLN A 135 -3.86 -22.90 -2.09
N GLY A 136 -2.68 -22.25 -2.03
CA GLY A 136 -1.51 -22.78 -2.72
C GLY A 136 -1.29 -24.16 -2.13
N GLN A 137 -1.18 -25.18 -2.99
CA GLN A 137 -0.74 -26.50 -2.56
C GLN A 137 0.33 -26.30 -1.52
N ARG A 138 0.13 -26.86 -0.32
CA ARG A 138 1.07 -26.72 0.79
C ARG A 138 2.43 -27.15 0.26
N VAL A 139 3.29 -26.17 0.00
CA VAL A 139 4.61 -26.43 -0.55
C VAL A 139 5.42 -27.04 0.57
N GLU A 140 5.75 -28.32 0.43
CA GLU A 140 6.68 -28.96 1.34
C GLU A 140 8.09 -28.50 0.99
N ILE A 141 8.62 -27.59 1.79
CA ILE A 141 10.05 -27.28 1.77
C ILE A 141 10.77 -28.52 2.29
N PRO A 142 11.74 -29.09 1.55
CA PRO A 142 12.48 -30.26 2.02
C PRO A 142 13.09 -30.00 3.40
N ALA A 143 12.81 -30.87 4.37
CA ALA A 143 13.28 -30.71 5.74
C ALA A 143 14.81 -30.86 5.90
N GLN A 144 15.46 -31.42 4.89
CA GLN A 144 16.89 -31.70 4.88
C GLN A 144 17.49 -31.20 3.57
N VAL A 145 17.84 -29.92 3.54
CA VAL A 145 18.73 -29.33 2.52
C VAL A 145 20.08 -29.09 3.20
N HIS A 146 21.17 -29.56 2.59
CA HIS A 146 22.49 -29.26 3.14
C HIS A 146 22.73 -27.75 3.11
N GLU A 147 23.35 -27.21 4.16
CA GLU A 147 23.57 -25.75 4.29
C GLU A 147 24.31 -25.15 3.09
N GLN A 148 25.24 -25.90 2.50
CA GLN A 148 25.99 -25.52 1.30
C GLN A 148 25.14 -25.40 0.02
N ASP A 149 23.95 -26.01 0.00
CA ASP A 149 23.01 -25.98 -1.13
C ASP A 149 21.94 -24.87 -0.94
N VAL A 150 21.97 -24.16 0.18
CA VAL A 150 21.03 -23.07 0.50
C VAL A 150 21.64 -21.72 0.11
N LEU A 151 20.99 -21.03 -0.82
CA LEU A 151 21.42 -19.68 -1.23
C LEU A 151 20.93 -18.59 -0.26
N PHE A 152 19.67 -18.67 0.19
CA PHE A 152 19.10 -17.79 1.19
C PHE A 152 17.87 -18.44 1.84
N THR A 153 17.48 -17.94 3.01
CA THR A 153 16.25 -18.30 3.70
C THR A 153 15.44 -17.04 3.99
N ALA A 154 14.12 -17.16 4.07
CA ALA A 154 13.23 -16.06 4.42
C ALA A 154 12.26 -16.54 5.50
N ASN A 155 12.05 -15.71 6.53
CA ASN A 155 11.18 -16.04 7.65
C ASN A 155 9.72 -15.61 7.42
N ASN A 156 9.49 -14.68 6.49
CA ASN A 156 8.18 -14.21 6.06
C ASN A 156 8.16 -14.17 4.53
N LEU A 157 7.15 -14.76 3.91
CA LEU A 157 6.97 -14.76 2.45
C LEU A 157 5.59 -14.20 2.12
N ILE A 158 5.52 -13.25 1.20
CA ILE A 158 4.27 -12.71 0.65
C ILE A 158 4.50 -12.73 -0.86
N PRO A 159 4.08 -13.76 -1.64
CA PRO A 159 3.21 -14.92 -1.39
C PRO A 159 3.87 -16.32 -1.62
N ASN A 160 3.12 -17.41 -1.37
CA ASN A 160 3.57 -18.81 -1.58
C ASN A 160 3.74 -19.17 -3.06
N GLY A 161 4.86 -19.80 -3.43
CA GLY A 161 5.09 -20.34 -4.78
C GLY A 161 6.35 -21.21 -4.88
N VAL A 162 6.40 -22.11 -5.87
CA VAL A 162 7.59 -22.93 -6.19
C VAL A 162 8.01 -22.66 -7.62
N VAL A 163 9.28 -22.31 -7.80
CA VAL A 163 9.90 -22.26 -9.11
C VAL A 163 10.98 -23.33 -9.18
N GLU A 164 10.66 -24.44 -9.82
CA GLU A 164 11.59 -25.55 -9.99
C GLU A 164 12.55 -25.33 -11.16
N ARG A 165 13.66 -26.08 -11.15
CA ARG A 165 14.62 -26.17 -12.27
C ARG A 165 15.15 -24.79 -12.69
N LEU A 166 15.43 -23.93 -11.72
CA LEU A 166 16.16 -22.69 -11.96
C LEU A 166 17.60 -23.01 -12.34
N ARG A 167 18.06 -22.39 -13.42
CA ARG A 167 19.43 -22.56 -13.92
C ARG A 167 20.28 -21.33 -13.66
N TYR A 168 19.66 -20.14 -13.61
CA TYR A 168 20.38 -18.87 -13.48
C TYR A 168 19.73 -17.95 -12.44
N ILE A 169 20.59 -17.17 -11.79
CA ILE A 169 20.21 -16.04 -10.94
C ILE A 169 20.89 -14.81 -11.51
N VAL A 170 20.09 -13.81 -11.85
CA VAL A 170 20.60 -12.47 -12.16
C VAL A 170 20.55 -11.68 -10.86
N TYR A 171 21.73 -11.47 -10.26
CA TYR A 171 21.87 -10.82 -8.98
C TYR A 171 22.44 -9.41 -9.14
N VAL A 172 21.70 -8.41 -8.67
CA VAL A 172 22.17 -7.03 -8.53
C VAL A 172 22.52 -6.80 -7.06
N ASP A 173 23.80 -6.60 -6.78
CA ASP A 173 24.31 -6.35 -5.42
C ASP A 173 23.76 -5.02 -4.89
N PRO A 174 22.99 -5.02 -3.78
CA PRO A 174 22.37 -3.81 -3.26
C PRO A 174 23.39 -2.79 -2.74
N HIS A 175 24.48 -3.24 -2.14
CA HIS A 175 25.52 -2.36 -1.61
C HIS A 175 26.37 -1.72 -2.71
N GLN A 176 26.60 -2.44 -3.81
CA GLN A 176 27.29 -1.86 -4.97
C GLN A 176 26.37 -0.92 -5.74
N TYR A 177 25.12 -1.33 -5.97
CA TYR A 177 24.13 -0.52 -6.68
C TYR A 177 23.92 0.84 -6.01
N SER A 178 23.90 0.87 -4.68
CA SER A 178 23.67 2.08 -3.92
C SER A 178 24.85 3.06 -3.93
N ARG A 179 26.09 2.56 -4.14
CA ARG A 179 27.30 3.38 -4.27
C ARG A 179 27.46 4.01 -5.65
N LEU A 180 26.65 3.62 -6.64
CA LEU A 180 26.66 4.22 -7.97
C LEU A 180 26.14 5.67 -7.87
N ALA A 181 27.07 6.63 -7.87
CA ALA A 181 26.74 8.04 -7.66
C ALA A 181 26.09 8.68 -8.90
N PRO A 182 26.56 8.47 -10.13
CA PRO A 182 25.87 9.02 -11.30
C PRO A 182 24.57 8.25 -11.56
N PRO A 183 23.41 8.94 -11.69
CA PRO A 183 22.16 8.29 -12.07
C PRO A 183 22.26 7.47 -13.37
N SER A 184 23.14 7.88 -14.29
CA SER A 184 23.44 7.15 -15.53
C SER A 184 23.96 5.74 -15.30
N GLU A 185 24.76 5.50 -14.26
CA GLU A 185 25.29 4.16 -13.97
C GLU A 185 24.19 3.23 -13.46
N LYS A 186 23.29 3.73 -12.61
CA LYS A 186 22.10 2.98 -12.18
C LYS A 186 21.17 2.62 -13.34
N LEU A 187 21.07 3.50 -14.35
CA LEU A 187 20.35 3.22 -15.59
C LEU A 187 21.07 2.18 -16.47
N GLU A 188 22.40 2.14 -16.47
CA GLU A 188 23.16 1.08 -17.16
C GLU A 188 22.91 -0.29 -16.53
N VAL A 189 22.78 -0.37 -15.21
CA VAL A 189 22.36 -1.62 -14.53
C VAL A 189 20.99 -2.07 -15.03
N ALA A 190 20.01 -1.17 -15.10
CA ALA A 190 18.69 -1.51 -15.65
C ALA A 190 18.76 -1.99 -17.11
N ARG A 191 19.57 -1.34 -17.95
CA ARG A 191 19.82 -1.78 -19.34
C ARG A 191 20.49 -3.15 -19.39
N ALA A 192 21.42 -3.43 -18.48
CA ALA A 192 22.07 -4.74 -18.38
C ALA A 192 21.07 -5.83 -18.00
N VAL A 193 20.15 -5.56 -17.07
CA VAL A 193 19.05 -6.47 -16.72
C VAL A 193 18.18 -6.76 -17.95
N GLY A 194 17.77 -5.73 -18.71
CA GLY A 194 16.99 -5.92 -19.94
C GLY A 194 17.72 -6.72 -21.02
N ARG A 195 19.04 -6.54 -21.17
CA ARG A 195 19.87 -7.38 -22.07
C ARG A 195 19.94 -8.83 -21.61
N LEU A 196 20.08 -9.07 -20.31
CA LEU A 196 20.09 -10.42 -19.73
C LEU A 196 18.73 -11.11 -19.87
N ASN A 197 17.62 -10.38 -19.65
CA ASN A 197 16.28 -10.89 -19.87
C ASN A 197 16.06 -11.39 -21.31
N ARG A 198 16.64 -10.71 -22.29
CA ARG A 198 16.61 -11.16 -23.70
C ARG A 198 17.56 -12.32 -23.97
N ALA A 199 18.78 -12.27 -23.40
CA ALA A 199 19.76 -13.34 -23.60
C ALA A 199 19.36 -14.67 -22.94
N LEU A 200 18.55 -14.61 -21.89
CA LEU A 200 18.02 -15.77 -21.16
C LEU A 200 16.60 -16.15 -21.62
N GLU A 201 16.15 -15.68 -22.78
CA GLU A 201 14.90 -16.13 -23.37
C GLU A 201 14.91 -17.66 -23.58
N GLY A 202 13.86 -18.34 -23.12
CA GLY A 202 13.77 -19.80 -23.12
C GLY A 202 14.48 -20.50 -21.95
N GLU A 203 15.35 -19.81 -21.21
CA GLU A 203 15.97 -20.33 -19.99
C GLU A 203 15.08 -20.08 -18.75
N ARG A 204 15.37 -20.78 -17.65
CA ARG A 204 14.67 -20.62 -16.37
C ARG A 204 15.56 -19.85 -15.40
N PHE A 205 15.23 -18.58 -15.18
CA PHE A 205 16.01 -17.69 -14.31
C PHE A 205 15.13 -16.82 -13.41
N ILE A 206 15.76 -16.27 -12.38
CA ILE A 206 15.17 -15.30 -11.45
C ILE A 206 15.98 -14.01 -11.41
N LEU A 207 15.32 -12.93 -10.99
CA LEU A 207 15.96 -11.66 -10.70
C LEU A 207 16.02 -11.47 -9.18
N VAL A 208 17.16 -11.03 -8.67
CA VAL A 208 17.36 -10.70 -7.26
C VAL A 208 18.06 -9.36 -7.21
N GLY A 209 17.50 -8.37 -6.52
CA GLY A 209 18.04 -7.01 -6.59
C GLY A 209 17.52 -6.03 -5.55
N PRO A 210 18.09 -4.81 -5.51
CA PRO A 210 17.81 -3.79 -4.51
C PRO A 210 16.41 -3.20 -4.65
N GLY A 211 15.69 -3.12 -3.53
CA GLY A 211 14.43 -2.39 -3.43
C GLY A 211 13.37 -2.84 -4.44
N ARG A 212 12.55 -1.90 -4.91
CA ARG A 212 11.46 -2.19 -5.85
C ARG A 212 11.93 -2.30 -7.29
N TRP A 213 11.57 -3.40 -7.94
CA TRP A 213 11.74 -3.49 -9.39
C TRP A 213 10.69 -2.63 -10.10
N GLY A 214 11.15 -1.73 -10.98
CA GLY A 214 10.29 -0.79 -11.69
C GLY A 214 10.08 0.55 -10.99
N SER A 215 10.87 0.83 -9.94
CA SER A 215 10.86 2.15 -9.29
C SER A 215 11.28 3.26 -10.26
N SER A 216 10.56 4.38 -10.26
CA SER A 216 10.99 5.61 -10.94
C SER A 216 12.11 6.33 -10.17
N ASN A 217 12.19 6.10 -8.85
CA ASN A 217 13.26 6.58 -7.98
C ASN A 217 14.40 5.55 -7.91
N LEU A 218 15.57 5.92 -8.45
CA LEU A 218 16.76 5.07 -8.57
C LEU A 218 17.45 4.76 -7.23
N ASP A 219 17.08 5.46 -6.16
CA ASP A 219 17.58 5.18 -4.81
C ASP A 219 16.74 4.12 -4.09
N LEU A 220 15.51 3.89 -4.57
CA LEU A 220 14.55 2.94 -3.98
C LEU A 220 14.43 1.64 -4.78
N GLY A 221 15.12 1.51 -5.91
CA GLY A 221 15.22 0.25 -6.64
C GLY A 221 15.61 0.41 -8.10
N VAL A 222 15.52 -0.70 -8.85
CA VAL A 222 16.00 -0.79 -10.24
C VAL A 222 14.90 -0.35 -11.22
N LYS A 223 15.16 0.67 -12.03
CA LYS A 223 14.21 1.20 -13.02
C LYS A 223 14.09 0.32 -14.26
N VAL A 224 13.23 -0.69 -14.19
CA VAL A 224 12.88 -1.60 -15.29
C VAL A 224 11.43 -1.42 -15.73
N THR A 225 11.13 -1.78 -16.96
CA THR A 225 9.75 -1.95 -17.46
C THR A 225 9.40 -3.43 -17.55
N TYR A 226 8.12 -3.75 -17.80
CA TYR A 226 7.71 -5.15 -18.04
C TYR A 226 8.53 -5.82 -19.16
N ALA A 227 8.81 -5.10 -20.24
CA ALA A 227 9.60 -5.60 -21.36
C ALA A 227 11.05 -5.96 -20.98
N ASP A 228 11.56 -5.41 -19.88
CA ASP A 228 12.92 -5.68 -19.39
C ASP A 228 12.98 -6.92 -18.50
N VAL A 229 11.84 -7.47 -18.04
CA VAL A 229 11.82 -8.56 -17.04
C VAL A 229 10.87 -9.72 -17.36
N PHE A 230 10.04 -9.63 -18.39
CA PHE A 230 8.95 -10.57 -18.64
C PHE A 230 9.34 -12.06 -18.80
N ASN A 231 10.61 -12.40 -19.08
CA ASN A 231 11.03 -13.81 -19.17
C ASN A 231 11.32 -14.43 -17.80
N THR A 232 11.54 -13.62 -16.76
CA THR A 232 11.89 -14.07 -15.40
C THR A 232 10.79 -14.91 -14.77
N LYS A 233 11.17 -15.87 -13.92
CA LYS A 233 10.21 -16.75 -13.22
C LYS A 233 9.87 -16.29 -11.81
N MET A 234 10.74 -15.49 -11.22
CA MET A 234 10.55 -14.91 -9.89
C MET A 234 11.41 -13.67 -9.77
N MET A 235 10.92 -12.71 -9.01
CA MET A 235 11.65 -11.51 -8.64
C MET A 235 11.76 -11.48 -7.12
N VAL A 236 12.97 -11.23 -6.64
CA VAL A 236 13.28 -11.10 -5.21
C VAL A 236 13.75 -9.67 -4.98
N GLU A 237 13.08 -9.00 -4.06
CA GLU A 237 13.38 -7.63 -3.64
C GLU A 237 14.17 -7.67 -2.33
N LEU A 238 15.36 -7.08 -2.35
CA LEU A 238 16.23 -7.00 -1.19
C LEU A 238 16.06 -5.62 -0.54
N GLY A 239 15.55 -5.61 0.68
CA GLY A 239 15.63 -4.44 1.56
C GLY A 239 17.07 -4.28 2.07
N TYR A 240 17.62 -3.08 1.96
CA TYR A 240 18.95 -2.75 2.49
C TYR A 240 18.91 -1.38 3.15
N ASP A 241 19.55 -1.24 4.31
CA ASP A 241 19.58 0.03 5.05
C ASP A 241 20.66 0.95 4.47
N HIS A 242 20.30 2.22 4.26
CA HIS A 242 21.18 3.27 3.75
C HIS A 242 21.24 4.50 4.64
N GLY A 243 21.00 4.33 5.95
CA GLY A 243 21.12 5.41 6.94
C GLY A 243 20.02 6.47 6.86
N THR A 244 19.26 6.51 5.77
CA THR A 244 18.02 7.28 5.58
C THR A 244 16.76 6.40 5.69
N GLY A 245 16.91 5.11 5.99
CA GLY A 245 15.84 4.11 6.08
C GLY A 245 15.93 3.04 4.98
N ALA A 246 15.42 1.84 5.26
CA ALA A 246 15.32 0.78 4.27
C ALA A 246 14.18 1.09 3.26
N PRO A 247 14.38 0.89 1.95
CA PRO A 247 13.31 1.05 0.96
C PRO A 247 12.20 0.05 1.25
N GLU A 248 10.96 0.55 1.26
CA GLU A 248 9.77 -0.27 1.49
C GLU A 248 9.58 -1.20 0.28
N VAL A 249 9.69 -2.51 0.46
CA VAL A 249 9.47 -3.51 -0.59
C VAL A 249 7.99 -3.56 -0.99
N SER A 250 7.69 -4.09 -2.18
CA SER A 250 6.35 -4.09 -2.76
C SER A 250 5.39 -5.12 -2.14
N TYR A 251 5.89 -6.11 -1.40
CA TYR A 251 5.07 -7.18 -0.79
C TYR A 251 4.08 -7.84 -1.76
N GLY A 252 4.43 -7.95 -3.05
CA GLY A 252 3.59 -8.61 -4.05
C GLY A 252 2.46 -7.74 -4.64
N THR A 253 2.55 -6.41 -4.52
CA THR A 253 1.59 -5.48 -5.15
C THR A 253 1.83 -5.21 -6.64
N HIS A 254 2.74 -5.94 -7.29
CA HIS A 254 3.17 -5.74 -8.68
C HIS A 254 2.81 -6.91 -9.58
#